data_AF-A0A1I7NLT4-F1
#
_entry.id   AF-A0A1I7NLT4-F1
#
_cell.length_a   1.000
_cell.length_b   1.000
_cell.length_c   1.000
_cell.angle_alpha   90.00
_cell.angle_beta   90.00
_cell.angle_gamma   90.00
#
_symmetry.space_group_name_H-M   'P 1'
#
loop_
_entity.id
_entity.type
_entity.pdbx_description
1 polymer ?
#
loop_
_entity_poly.entity_id
_entity_poly.type
_entity_poly.pdbx_seq_one_letter_code
_entity_poly.pdbx_strand_id
1 'polypeptide(L)' 'MATVVRLSEEQIEQLLADADAMERTFKDMHEELARLDTPKDTLARFGKLHDRFSSVLEFLRRQRELGR' A
#
# COMPACT_ATOMS: atom_id res chain seq x y z
N MET A 1 26.93 -5.14 12.02
CA MET A 1 26.63 -5.84 10.76
C MET A 1 25.13 -5.92 10.61
N ALA A 2 24.54 -5.26 9.62
CA ALA A 2 23.13 -5.48 9.30
C ALA A 2 23.04 -6.78 8.50
N THR A 3 22.48 -7.83 9.09
CA THR A 3 22.14 -9.05 8.36
C THR A 3 21.01 -8.72 7.41
N VAL A 4 21.29 -8.65 6.12
CA VAL A 4 20.26 -8.51 5.10
C VAL A 4 19.53 -9.84 5.03
N VAL A 5 18.42 -9.95 5.75
CA VAL A 5 17.53 -11.11 5.65
C VAL A 5 16.80 -10.99 4.32
N ARG A 6 17.16 -11.87 3.37
CA ARG A 6 16.47 -11.96 2.08
C ARG A 6 15.15 -12.70 2.31
N LEU A 7 14.04 -12.08 1.95
CA LEU A 7 12.75 -12.75 1.96
C LEU A 7 12.74 -13.87 0.90
N SER A 8 12.06 -14.98 1.18
CA SER A 8 11.78 -16.01 0.17
C SER A 8 10.81 -15.47 -0.89
N GLU A 9 10.76 -16.11 -2.07
CA GLU A 9 9.78 -15.73 -3.10
C GLU A 9 8.34 -15.79 -2.57
N GLU A 10 8.01 -16.82 -1.79
CA GLU A 10 6.70 -16.99 -1.16
C GLU A 10 6.38 -15.87 -0.16
N GLN A 11 7.35 -15.45 0.65
CA GLN A 11 7.18 -14.32 1.58
C GLN A 11 6.96 -13.00 0.83
N ILE A 12 7.62 -12.82 -0.32
CA ILE A 12 7.43 -11.64 -1.18
C ILE A 12 6.04 -11.68 -1.83
N GLU A 13 5.60 -12.83 -2.31
CA GLU A 13 4.25 -13.00 -2.88
C GLU A 13 3.16 -12.74 -1.85
N GLN A 14 3.32 -13.26 -0.64
CA GLN A 14 2.40 -12.98 0.46
C GLN A 14 2.36 -11.49 0.79
N LEU A 15 3.51 -10.83 0.90
CA LEU A 15 3.59 -9.38 1.14
C LEU A 15 2.89 -8.57 0.05
N LEU A 16 2.99 -8.98 -1.21
CA LEU A 16 2.31 -8.32 -2.32
C LEU A 16 0.80 -8.55 -2.28
N ALA A 17 0.36 -9.75 -1.92
CA ALA A 17 -1.06 -10.07 -1.73
C ALA A 17 -1.66 -9.28 -0.56
N ASP A 18 -0.94 -9.17 0.55
CA ASP A 18 -1.34 -8.38 1.72
C ASP A 18 -1.41 -6.89 1.37
N ALA A 19 -0.44 -6.40 0.60
CA ALA A 19 -0.42 -5.03 0.09
C ALA A 19 -1.63 -4.73 -0.82
N ASP A 20 -2.01 -5.65 -1.72
CA ASP A 20 -3.21 -5.54 -2.54
C ASP A 20 -4.49 -5.54 -1.71
N ALA A 21 -4.53 -6.36 -0.65
CA ALA A 21 -5.65 -6.37 0.28
C ALA A 21 -5.77 -5.03 1.03
N MET A 22 -4.65 -4.48 1.52
CA MET A 22 -4.63 -3.17 2.14
C MET A 22 -5.08 -2.05 1.19
N GLU A 23 -4.66 -2.07 -0.07
CA GLU A 23 -5.09 -1.07 -1.06
C GLU A 23 -6.60 -1.09 -1.28
N ARG A 24 -7.21 -2.28 -1.32
CA ARG A 24 -8.67 -2.43 -1.37
C ARG A 24 -9.34 -1.83 -0.13
N THR A 25 -8.86 -2.18 1.06
CA THR A 25 -9.40 -1.62 2.32
C THR A 25 -9.27 -0.10 2.39
N PHE A 26 -8.17 0.49 1.90
CA PHE A 26 -8.03 1.95 1.85
C PHE A 26 -9.05 2.61 0.92
N LYS A 27 -9.36 1.99 -0.22
CA LYS A 27 -10.40 2.49 -1.14
C LYS A 27 -11.78 2.40 -0.50
N ASP A 28 -12.11 1.27 0.10
CA ASP A 28 -13.39 1.07 0.80
C ASP A 28 -13.57 2.12 1.91
N MET A 29 -12.52 2.33 2.72
CA MET A 29 -12.54 3.34 3.79
C MET A 29 -12.62 4.77 3.25
N HIS A 30 -12.02 5.06 2.09
CA HIS A 30 -12.19 6.36 1.44
C HIS A 30 -13.65 6.61 1.05
N GLU A 31 -14.31 5.61 0.48
CA GLU A 31 -15.72 5.69 0.10
C GLU A 31 -16.62 5.84 1.33
N GLU A 32 -16.36 5.08 2.40
CA GLU A 32 -17.10 5.22 3.67
C GLU A 32 -16.95 6.62 4.26
N LEU A 33 -15.72 7.15 4.33
CA LEU A 33 -15.46 8.50 4.82
C LEU A 33 -16.17 9.56 3.95
N ALA A 34 -16.20 9.36 2.63
CA ALA A 34 -16.90 10.25 1.71
C ALA A 34 -18.42 10.22 1.93
N ARG A 35 -19.00 9.07 2.29
CA ARG A 35 -20.43 8.93 2.61
C ARG A 35 -20.80 9.53 3.97
N LEU A 36 -19.86 9.64 4.90
CA LEU A 36 -20.07 10.18 6.25
C LEU A 36 -19.98 11.72 6.33
N ASP A 37 -20.02 12.43 5.20
CA ASP A 37 -19.84 13.89 5.12
C ASP A 37 -18.53 14.38 5.80
N THR A 38 -17.49 13.54 5.77
CA THR A 38 -16.18 13.88 6.32
C THR A 38 -15.67 15.18 5.67
N PRO A 39 -15.11 16.14 6.46
CA PRO A 39 -14.57 17.37 5.90
C PRO A 39 -13.62 17.11 4.73
N LYS A 40 -13.76 17.89 3.65
CA LYS A 40 -12.97 17.73 2.41
C LYS A 40 -11.46 17.72 2.67
N ASP A 41 -10.99 18.53 3.61
CA ASP A 41 -9.57 18.56 3.99
C ASP A 41 -9.09 17.24 4.60
N THR A 42 -9.94 16.56 5.37
CA THR A 42 -9.65 15.26 5.97
C THR A 42 -9.62 14.17 4.88
N LEU A 43 -10.58 14.18 3.96
CA LEU A 43 -10.57 13.28 2.79
C LEU A 43 -9.33 13.50 1.91
N ALA A 44 -8.92 14.74 1.70
CA ALA A 44 -7.73 15.08 0.93
C ALA A 44 -6.44 14.61 1.62
N ARG A 45 -6.35 14.75 2.96
CA ARG A 45 -5.21 14.22 3.73
C ARG A 45 -5.16 12.70 3.68
N PHE A 46 -6.32 12.05 3.76
CA PHE A 46 -6.43 10.61 3.63
C PHE A 46 -5.99 10.13 2.24
N GLY A 47 -6.46 10.78 1.17
CA GLY A 47 -6.05 10.48 -0.20
C GLY A 47 -4.53 10.57 -0.38
N LYS A 48 -3.90 11.64 0.13
CA LYS A 48 -2.43 11.79 0.09
C LYS A 48 -1.69 10.68 0.83
N LEU A 49 -2.23 10.20 1.96
CA LEU A 49 -1.65 9.09 2.71
C LEU A 49 -1.73 7.79 1.90
N HIS A 50 -2.90 7.51 1.32
CA HIS A 50 -3.12 6.36 0.45
C HIS A 50 -2.19 6.39 -0.77
N ASP A 51 -2.10 7.52 -1.47
CA ASP A 51 -1.21 7.68 -2.64
C ASP A 51 0.26 7.39 -2.29
N ARG A 52 0.70 7.88 -1.13
CA ARG A 52 2.07 7.63 -0.65
C ARG A 52 2.29 6.15 -0.35
N PHE A 53 1.31 5.47 0.24
CA PHE A 53 1.37 4.04 0.49
C PHE A 53 1.44 3.25 -0.82
N SER A 54 0.56 3.55 -1.78
CA SER A 54 0.54 2.91 -3.10
C SER A 54 1.86 3.13 -3.87
N SER A 55 2.44 4.33 -3.80
CA SER A 55 3.75 4.61 -4.42
C SER A 55 4.88 3.75 -3.83
N VAL A 56 4.88 3.50 -2.52
CA VAL A 56 5.87 2.60 -1.88
C VAL A 56 5.67 1.17 -2.35
N LEU A 57 4.43 0.70 -2.45
CA LEU A 57 4.11 -0.64 -2.94
C LEU A 57 4.55 -0.85 -4.39
N GLU A 58 4.28 0.12 -5.26
CA GLU A 58 4.75 0.07 -6.65
C GLU A 58 6.27 0.05 -6.76
N PHE A 59 6.96 0.80 -5.90
CA PHE A 59 8.42 0.77 -5.86
C PHE A 59 8.92 -0.63 -5.48
N LEU A 60 8.33 -1.26 -4.46
CA LEU A 60 8.67 -2.62 -4.05
C LEU A 60 8.39 -3.65 -5.15
N ARG A 61 7.26 -3.52 -5.86
CA ARG A 61 6.93 -4.36 -7.03
C ARG A 61 7.99 -4.26 -8.12
N ARG A 62 8.38 -3.03 -8.48
CA ARG A 62 9.42 -2.78 -9.49
C ARG A 62 10.78 -3.33 -9.06
N GLN A 63 11.15 -3.19 -7.78
CA GLN A 63 12.40 -3.78 -7.26
C GLN A 63 12.39 -5.31 -7.36
N ARG A 64 11.23 -5.96 -7.14
CA ARG A 64 11.08 -7.42 -7.34
C ARG A 64 11.29 -7.80 -8.81
N GLU A 65 10.65 -7.09 -9.74
CA GLU A 65 10.76 -7.37 -11.17
C GLU A 65 12.19 -7.24 -11.68
N LEU A 66 12.94 -6.25 -11.18
CA LEU A 66 14.36 -6.04 -11.53
C LEU A 66 15.33 -7.02 -10.85
N GLY A 67 14.92 -7.62 -9.72
CA GLY A 67 15.70 -8.59 -8.97
C GLY A 67 15.47 -10.05 -9.37
N ARG A 68 14.54 -10.29 -10.29
CA ARG A 68 14.35 -11.56 -11.02
C ARG A 68 15.28 -11.62 -12.23
#